data_AF-A0AB37HUF7-F1
#
_entry.id   AF-A0AB37HUF7-F1
#
_cell.length_a   1.000
_cell.length_b   1.000
_cell.length_c   1.000
_cell.angle_alpha   90.00
_cell.angle_beta   90.00
_cell.angle_gamma   90.00
#
_symmetry.space_group_name_H-M   'P 1'
#
loop_
_entity.id
_entity.type
_entity.pdbx_description
1 polymer ?
#
loop_
_entity_poly.entity_id
_entity_poly.type
_entity_poly.pdbx_seq_one_letter_code
_entity_poly.pdbx_strand_id
1 'polypeptide(L)'
;MVELRCDPGWVEEQLQKFFEDEGGPLGVGETASPEVLEYFEGILPASTLQIWRTIGFDGLAGGRHWITNPLEWAPAVDSWLEGMELPFPPQRWWCVTRTPMGSMQLWGEVSGPALAVKSVLGAFSPDGSVQRDMADPMMRERMGCDELLIPSEDGGVEDDVTGRSLVDVGFERFGSLAADEVFALVPAYCLSGRMEASMLAVEPAVAHVAFLGQSTQPTMRPDMLAAFGGEIADLLAAQGVVDPATGKPITFNQ
;
A
#
# COMPACT_ATOMS: atom_id res chain seq x y z
N MET A 1 21.28 7.51 21.79
CA MET A 1 20.31 6.43 21.47
C MET A 1 18.97 6.92 21.93
N VAL A 2 18.12 7.38 21.00
CA VAL A 2 16.72 7.68 21.30
C VAL A 2 16.02 6.32 21.39
N GLU A 3 15.32 6.05 22.48
CA GLU A 3 14.55 4.83 22.67
C GLU A 3 13.41 4.83 21.63
N LEU A 4 13.34 3.78 20.80
CA LEU A 4 12.26 3.65 19.81
C LEU A 4 10.93 3.52 20.55
N ARG A 5 9.96 4.37 20.19
CA ARG A 5 8.62 4.40 20.75
C ARG A 5 7.61 3.94 19.71
N CYS A 6 6.56 3.28 20.19
CA CYS A 6 5.36 2.89 19.44
C CYS A 6 4.08 3.03 20.28
N ASP A 7 4.15 3.83 21.36
CA ASP A 7 3.00 4.07 22.23
C ASP A 7 1.95 4.97 21.54
N PRO A 8 0.72 5.06 22.08
CA PRO A 8 -0.32 5.86 21.45
C PRO A 8 0.04 7.32 21.18
N GLY A 9 0.84 7.95 22.06
CA GLY A 9 1.30 9.33 21.82
C GLY A 9 2.24 9.42 20.62
N TRP A 10 3.06 8.41 20.37
CA TRP A 10 3.93 8.37 19.18
C TRP A 10 3.11 8.24 17.88
N VAL A 11 2.05 7.43 17.86
CA VAL A 11 1.17 7.30 16.68
C VAL A 11 0.45 8.62 16.38
N GLU A 12 -0.02 9.32 17.41
CA GLU A 12 -0.60 10.66 17.27
C GLU A 12 0.40 11.68 16.71
N GLU A 13 1.66 11.65 17.18
CA GLU A 13 2.75 12.48 16.64
C GLU A 13 3.01 12.18 15.15
N GLN A 14 3.00 10.90 14.74
CA GLN A 14 3.18 10.52 13.33
C GLN A 14 2.02 10.99 12.45
N LEU A 15 0.77 10.82 12.91
CA LEU A 15 -0.42 11.31 12.21
C LEU A 15 -0.36 12.83 12.02
N GLN A 16 -0.04 13.57 13.08
CA GLN A 16 0.04 15.03 13.02
C GLN A 16 1.11 15.48 12.02
N LYS A 17 2.29 14.87 12.06
CA LYS A 17 3.36 15.16 11.11
C LYS A 17 2.92 14.88 9.67
N PHE A 18 2.30 13.72 9.44
CA PHE A 18 1.78 13.37 8.12
C PHE A 18 0.75 14.39 7.62
N PHE A 19 -0.17 14.85 8.48
CA PHE A 19 -1.16 15.86 8.09
C PHE A 19 -0.55 17.22 7.74
N GLU A 20 0.55 17.59 8.40
CA GLU A 20 1.29 18.81 8.10
C GLU A 20 2.03 18.73 6.76
N ASP A 21 2.62 17.57 6.46
CA ASP A 21 3.44 17.35 5.27
C ASP A 21 2.59 17.03 4.01
N GLU A 22 1.62 16.12 4.13
CA GLU A 22 0.89 15.52 3.02
C GLU A 22 -0.59 15.93 2.97
N GLY A 23 -1.17 16.31 4.12
CA GLY A 23 -2.57 16.70 4.26
C GLY A 23 -3.45 15.68 5.00
N GLY A 24 -4.47 16.19 5.68
CA GLY A 24 -5.38 15.43 6.54
C GLY A 24 -6.43 14.58 5.81
N PRO A 25 -7.28 13.87 6.57
CA PRO A 25 -8.38 13.07 6.02
C PRO A 25 -9.36 13.93 5.23
N LEU A 26 -9.89 13.37 4.14
CA LEU A 26 -10.84 14.05 3.25
C LEU A 26 -12.24 14.21 3.87
N GLY A 27 -12.59 13.38 4.85
CA GLY A 27 -13.91 13.36 5.47
C GLY A 27 -14.99 12.67 4.62
N VAL A 28 -14.59 11.82 3.68
CA VAL A 28 -15.51 11.09 2.77
C VAL A 28 -15.54 9.59 3.04
N GLY A 29 -14.62 9.12 3.90
CA GLY A 29 -14.55 7.75 4.38
C GLY A 29 -15.56 7.41 5.47
N GLU A 30 -15.40 6.20 6.01
CA GLU A 30 -16.20 5.69 7.12
C GLU A 30 -15.36 5.53 8.39
N THR A 31 -16.01 5.68 9.55
CA THR A 31 -15.38 5.41 10.84
C THR A 31 -15.24 3.90 11.05
N ALA A 32 -14.10 3.45 11.56
CA ALA A 32 -13.92 2.04 11.89
C ALA A 32 -14.90 1.59 12.98
N SER A 33 -15.74 0.59 12.67
CA SER A 33 -16.72 0.07 13.62
C SER A 33 -16.04 -0.73 14.74
N PRO A 34 -16.66 -0.82 15.93
CA PRO A 34 -16.14 -1.68 17.01
C PRO A 34 -15.94 -3.14 16.58
N GLU A 35 -16.83 -3.67 15.75
CA GLU A 35 -16.76 -5.06 15.25
C GLU A 35 -15.55 -5.26 14.33
N VAL A 36 -15.23 -4.28 13.48
CA VAL A 36 -14.03 -4.33 12.62
C VAL A 36 -12.76 -4.26 13.49
N LEU A 37 -12.73 -3.35 14.47
CA LEU A 37 -11.60 -3.20 15.38
C LEU A 37 -11.35 -4.46 16.23
N GLU A 38 -12.42 -5.09 16.74
CA GLU A 38 -12.35 -6.35 17.48
C GLU A 38 -11.89 -7.50 16.60
N TYR A 39 -12.37 -7.57 15.35
CA TYR A 39 -11.96 -8.63 14.42
C TYR A 39 -10.45 -8.61 14.15
N PHE A 40 -9.87 -7.42 13.98
CA PHE A 40 -8.44 -7.27 13.67
C PHE A 40 -7.53 -7.19 14.90
N GLU A 41 -8.08 -7.25 16.12
CA GLU A 41 -7.28 -7.28 17.33
C GLU A 41 -6.38 -8.52 17.38
N GLY A 42 -5.07 -8.30 17.44
CA GLY A 42 -4.06 -9.37 17.38
C GLY A 42 -3.74 -9.88 15.98
N ILE A 43 -4.55 -9.55 14.96
CA ILE A 43 -4.25 -9.82 13.54
C ILE A 43 -3.33 -8.72 13.00
N LEU A 44 -3.75 -7.46 13.15
CA LEU A 44 -2.97 -6.28 12.78
C LEU A 44 -2.31 -5.65 14.01
N PRO A 45 -1.25 -4.85 13.83
CA PRO A 45 -0.63 -4.13 14.92
C PRO A 45 -1.60 -3.16 15.62
N ALA A 46 -1.39 -2.92 16.91
CA ALA A 46 -2.25 -2.03 17.69
C ALA A 46 -2.21 -0.59 17.16
N SER A 47 -1.06 -0.16 16.63
CA SER A 47 -0.86 1.13 15.96
C SER A 47 -1.78 1.32 14.75
N THR A 48 -1.96 0.30 13.92
CA THR A 48 -2.90 0.30 12.79
C THR A 48 -4.32 0.57 13.29
N LEU A 49 -4.75 -0.18 14.31
CA LEU A 49 -6.08 -0.01 14.90
C LEU A 49 -6.26 1.35 15.56
N GLN A 50 -5.19 1.95 16.08
CA GLN A 50 -5.24 3.31 16.63
C GLN A 50 -5.45 4.36 15.54
N ILE A 51 -4.78 4.24 14.39
CA ILE A 51 -5.02 5.12 13.24
C ILE A 51 -6.48 5.00 12.81
N TRP A 52 -7.00 3.79 12.66
CA TRP A 52 -8.39 3.54 12.29
C TRP A 52 -9.39 4.15 13.28
N ARG A 53 -9.12 4.10 14.58
CA ARG A 53 -9.95 4.78 15.60
C ARG A 53 -9.94 6.30 15.44
N THR A 54 -8.87 6.87 14.90
CA THR A 54 -8.68 8.32 14.81
C THR A 54 -9.29 8.90 13.53
N ILE A 55 -9.02 8.26 12.39
CA ILE A 55 -9.42 8.78 11.07
C ILE A 55 -10.26 7.82 10.22
N GLY A 56 -10.49 6.59 10.68
CA GLY A 56 -11.28 5.61 9.94
C GLY A 56 -10.62 5.13 8.64
N PHE A 57 -11.46 4.77 7.68
CA PHE A 57 -11.10 4.31 6.35
C PHE A 57 -11.36 5.43 5.33
N ASP A 58 -10.42 6.37 5.25
CA ASP A 58 -10.57 7.62 4.50
C ASP A 58 -9.37 7.88 3.57
N GLY A 59 -9.55 8.86 2.70
CA GLY A 59 -8.52 9.38 1.80
C GLY A 59 -7.60 10.36 2.52
N LEU A 60 -6.32 10.25 2.23
CA LEU A 60 -5.22 11.08 2.68
C LEU A 60 -4.49 11.67 1.47
N ALA A 61 -3.60 12.63 1.71
CA ALA A 61 -2.77 13.24 0.66
C ALA A 61 -3.61 13.77 -0.54
N GLY A 62 -4.73 14.44 -0.24
CA GLY A 62 -5.66 14.93 -1.27
C GLY A 62 -6.42 13.83 -2.03
N GLY A 63 -6.50 12.62 -1.45
CA GLY A 63 -7.12 11.45 -2.07
C GLY A 63 -6.15 10.60 -2.89
N ARG A 64 -4.84 10.83 -2.79
CA ARG A 64 -3.80 10.04 -3.48
C ARG A 64 -3.47 8.75 -2.76
N HIS A 65 -3.81 8.64 -1.49
CA HIS A 65 -3.58 7.47 -0.66
C HIS A 65 -4.83 7.21 0.16
N TRP A 66 -5.26 5.96 0.27
CA TRP A 66 -6.50 5.63 0.97
C TRP A 66 -6.24 4.50 1.95
N ILE A 67 -6.72 4.68 3.18
CA ILE A 67 -6.79 3.60 4.16
C ILE A 67 -8.08 2.82 3.89
N THR A 68 -7.98 1.50 3.76
CA THR A 68 -9.10 0.65 3.36
C THR A 68 -9.64 -0.17 4.53
N ASN A 69 -10.95 -0.41 4.54
CA ASN A 69 -11.55 -1.44 5.38
C ASN A 69 -11.20 -2.82 4.78
N PRO A 70 -10.35 -3.66 5.42
CA PRO A 70 -9.89 -4.87 4.76
C PRO A 70 -10.98 -5.93 4.61
N LEU A 71 -12.07 -5.86 5.38
CA LEU A 71 -13.22 -6.76 5.19
C LEU A 71 -13.99 -6.43 3.91
N GLU A 72 -14.11 -5.15 3.56
CA GLU A 72 -14.78 -4.72 2.33
C GLU A 72 -13.93 -5.02 1.09
N TRP A 73 -12.61 -4.93 1.23
CA TRP A 73 -11.65 -5.18 0.15
C TRP A 73 -11.33 -6.66 -0.08
N ALA A 74 -11.80 -7.56 0.78
CA ALA A 74 -11.56 -9.00 0.66
C ALA A 74 -11.90 -9.57 -0.74
N PRO A 75 -13.01 -9.22 -1.40
CA PRO A 75 -13.29 -9.74 -2.75
C PRO A 75 -12.25 -9.35 -3.81
N ALA A 76 -11.68 -8.14 -3.70
CA ALA A 76 -10.61 -7.70 -4.59
C ALA A 76 -9.31 -8.47 -4.31
N VAL A 77 -8.95 -8.65 -3.03
CA VAL A 77 -7.77 -9.43 -2.64
C VAL A 77 -7.90 -10.88 -3.11
N ASP A 78 -9.02 -11.53 -2.79
CA ASP A 78 -9.29 -12.92 -3.15
C ASP A 78 -9.17 -13.14 -4.66
N SER A 79 -9.73 -12.22 -5.45
CA SER A 79 -9.67 -12.28 -6.91
C SER A 79 -8.24 -12.23 -7.47
N TRP A 80 -7.33 -11.49 -6.83
CA TRP A 80 -5.95 -11.39 -7.30
C TRP A 80 -5.11 -12.60 -6.87
N LEU A 81 -5.37 -13.12 -5.66
CA LEU A 81 -4.56 -14.18 -5.07
C LEU A 81 -5.05 -15.59 -5.43
N GLU A 82 -6.25 -15.73 -6.00
CA GLU A 82 -6.80 -17.03 -6.38
C GLU A 82 -5.85 -17.80 -7.33
N GLY A 83 -5.43 -18.99 -6.90
CA GLY A 83 -4.55 -19.87 -7.68
C GLY A 83 -3.09 -19.40 -7.77
N MET A 84 -2.70 -18.35 -7.06
CA MET A 84 -1.33 -17.84 -7.07
C MET A 84 -0.45 -18.52 -6.01
N GLU A 85 0.75 -18.94 -6.41
CA GLU A 85 1.80 -19.33 -5.48
C GLU A 85 2.65 -18.10 -5.14
N LEU A 86 2.44 -17.56 -3.94
CA LEU A 86 3.21 -16.41 -3.44
C LEU A 86 4.52 -16.86 -2.78
N PRO A 87 5.59 -16.04 -2.82
CA PRO A 87 6.88 -16.34 -2.19
C PRO A 87 6.85 -16.16 -0.66
N PHE A 88 5.74 -16.50 0.00
CA PHE A 88 5.53 -16.35 1.43
C PHE A 88 4.85 -17.60 2.00
N PRO A 89 4.93 -17.84 3.32
CA PRO A 89 4.16 -18.90 3.96
C PRO A 89 2.65 -18.75 3.69
N PRO A 90 1.87 -19.86 3.64
CA PRO A 90 0.42 -19.79 3.56
C PRO A 90 -0.15 -18.93 4.70
N GLN A 91 -0.92 -17.90 4.34
CA GLN A 91 -1.47 -16.91 5.27
C GLN A 91 -2.67 -16.19 4.62
N ARG A 92 -3.45 -15.46 5.42
CA ARG A 92 -4.43 -14.50 4.90
C ARG A 92 -3.76 -13.17 4.60
N TRP A 93 -4.33 -12.47 3.63
CA TRP A 93 -3.87 -11.16 3.17
C TRP A 93 -5.00 -10.15 3.27
N TRP A 94 -4.66 -8.94 3.69
CA TRP A 94 -5.61 -7.87 3.98
C TRP A 94 -5.17 -6.61 3.26
N CYS A 95 -6.04 -6.04 2.42
CA CYS A 95 -5.76 -4.73 1.82
C CYS A 95 -5.86 -3.66 2.92
N VAL A 96 -4.75 -3.03 3.25
CA VAL A 96 -4.68 -1.99 4.30
C VAL A 96 -4.67 -0.59 3.71
N THR A 97 -4.08 -0.43 2.52
CA THR A 97 -4.10 0.82 1.78
C THR A 97 -4.25 0.58 0.28
N ARG A 98 -4.69 1.61 -0.43
CA ARG A 98 -4.75 1.63 -1.89
C ARG A 98 -4.37 2.99 -2.48
N THR A 99 -4.07 2.97 -3.77
CA THR A 99 -3.94 4.15 -4.62
C THR A 99 -5.28 4.55 -5.26
N PRO A 100 -5.36 5.70 -5.96
CA PRO A 100 -6.56 6.15 -6.65
C PRO A 100 -6.92 5.27 -7.84
N MET A 101 -5.96 4.56 -8.44
CA MET A 101 -6.22 3.59 -9.52
C MET A 101 -6.37 2.15 -9.01
N GLY A 102 -6.41 1.96 -7.69
CA GLY A 102 -6.71 0.68 -7.07
C GLY A 102 -5.53 -0.28 -7.00
N SER A 103 -4.29 0.20 -7.10
CA SER A 103 -3.14 -0.59 -6.63
C SER A 103 -3.28 -0.78 -5.12
N MET A 104 -3.03 -1.99 -4.63
CA MET A 104 -3.27 -2.36 -3.23
C MET A 104 -1.95 -2.63 -2.52
N GLN A 105 -1.85 -2.23 -1.25
CA GLN A 105 -0.87 -2.75 -0.32
C GLN A 105 -1.52 -3.81 0.57
N LEU A 106 -0.95 -5.01 0.57
CA LEU A 106 -1.47 -6.14 1.32
C LEU A 106 -0.62 -6.44 2.54
N TRP A 107 -1.30 -6.56 3.68
CA TRP A 107 -0.76 -7.07 4.93
C TRP A 107 -1.03 -8.56 5.06
N GLY A 108 0.02 -9.36 5.08
CA GLY A 108 -0.03 -10.79 5.43
C GLY A 108 0.08 -11.00 6.94
N GLU A 109 -0.76 -11.85 7.51
CA GLU A 109 -0.79 -12.08 8.98
C GLU A 109 0.57 -12.51 9.58
N VAL A 110 1.40 -13.19 8.76
CA VAL A 110 2.74 -13.65 9.13
C VAL A 110 3.82 -12.71 8.59
N SER A 111 3.66 -12.24 7.35
CA SER A 111 4.70 -11.52 6.62
C SER A 111 4.66 -10.01 6.74
N GLY A 112 3.59 -9.44 7.31
CA GLY A 112 3.45 -7.99 7.44
C GLY A 112 3.06 -7.35 6.11
N PRO A 113 3.41 -6.08 5.85
CA PRO A 113 3.07 -5.37 4.62
C PRO A 113 4.00 -5.79 3.47
N ALA A 114 4.00 -7.08 3.13
CA ALA A 114 5.02 -7.70 2.28
C ALA A 114 4.63 -7.82 0.80
N LEU A 115 3.43 -7.38 0.40
CA LEU A 115 2.95 -7.60 -0.96
C LEU A 115 2.16 -6.41 -1.48
N ALA A 116 2.70 -5.76 -2.50
CA ALA A 116 1.95 -4.77 -3.28
C ALA A 116 1.38 -5.41 -4.56
N VAL A 117 0.15 -5.01 -4.91
CA VAL A 117 -0.52 -5.38 -6.17
C VAL A 117 -0.63 -4.12 -7.03
N LYS A 118 0.11 -4.09 -8.14
CA LYS A 118 -0.01 -3.05 -9.17
C LYS A 118 -1.13 -3.45 -10.12
N SER A 119 -2.37 -3.16 -9.72
CA SER A 119 -3.57 -3.76 -10.31
C SER A 119 -3.76 -3.39 -11.77
N VAL A 120 -3.53 -2.12 -12.13
CA VAL A 120 -3.57 -1.66 -13.53
C VAL A 120 -2.53 -2.39 -14.38
N LEU A 121 -1.32 -2.58 -13.85
CA LEU A 121 -0.19 -3.16 -14.58
C LEU A 121 -0.16 -4.69 -14.57
N GLY A 122 -1.07 -5.36 -13.86
CA GLY A 122 -1.07 -6.82 -13.81
C GLY A 122 0.16 -7.41 -13.12
N ALA A 123 0.62 -6.80 -12.02
CA ALA A 123 1.86 -7.24 -11.38
C ALA A 123 1.79 -7.31 -9.85
N PHE A 124 2.45 -8.33 -9.29
CA PHE A 124 2.78 -8.42 -7.88
C PHE A 124 4.20 -7.91 -7.63
N SER A 125 4.38 -7.21 -6.51
CA SER A 125 5.68 -6.76 -6.03
C SER A 125 5.86 -7.23 -4.59
N PRO A 126 6.50 -8.39 -4.38
CA PRO A 126 6.80 -8.89 -3.04
C PRO A 126 7.98 -8.13 -2.43
N ASP A 127 7.93 -7.95 -1.11
CA ASP A 127 9.04 -7.50 -0.27
C ASP A 127 9.21 -8.52 0.87
N GLY A 128 10.17 -9.42 0.71
CA GLY A 128 10.49 -10.42 1.73
C GLY A 128 11.29 -9.88 2.91
N SER A 129 11.83 -8.66 2.81
CA SER A 129 12.70 -8.10 3.83
C SER A 129 11.91 -7.77 5.12
N VAL A 130 10.67 -7.31 4.98
CA VAL A 130 9.79 -6.92 6.09
C VAL A 130 9.30 -8.11 6.91
N GLN A 131 9.30 -9.33 6.34
CA GLN A 131 8.84 -10.52 7.06
C GLN A 131 9.70 -10.82 8.31
N ARG A 132 10.99 -10.53 8.29
CA ARG A 132 11.85 -10.74 9.47
C ARG A 132 11.51 -9.77 10.60
N ASP A 133 11.22 -8.53 10.24
CA ASP A 133 10.94 -7.46 11.19
C ASP A 133 9.62 -7.69 11.93
N MET A 134 8.71 -8.50 11.36
CA MET A 134 7.48 -8.94 12.03
C MET A 134 7.71 -9.75 13.32
N ALA A 135 8.90 -10.31 13.53
CA ALA A 135 9.26 -11.03 14.75
C ALA A 135 9.64 -10.09 15.91
N ASP A 136 10.00 -8.84 15.63
CA ASP A 136 10.24 -7.80 16.64
C ASP A 136 8.93 -7.05 16.92
N PRO A 137 8.38 -7.12 18.14
CA PRO A 137 7.11 -6.45 18.48
C PRO A 137 7.14 -4.94 18.25
N MET A 138 8.28 -4.27 18.49
CA MET A 138 8.41 -2.83 18.27
C MET A 138 8.37 -2.51 16.77
N MET A 139 9.11 -3.27 15.97
CA MET A 139 9.11 -3.08 14.51
C MET A 139 7.75 -3.40 13.89
N ARG A 140 7.08 -4.45 14.37
CA ARG A 140 5.71 -4.78 13.98
C ARG A 140 4.75 -3.61 14.22
N GLU A 141 4.81 -2.98 15.40
CA GLU A 141 3.98 -1.81 15.71
C GLU A 141 4.35 -0.59 14.85
N ARG A 142 5.63 -0.38 14.55
CA ARG A 142 6.04 0.73 13.65
C ARG A 142 5.55 0.52 12.23
N MET A 143 5.73 -0.68 11.65
CA MET A 143 5.22 -1.02 10.32
C MET A 143 3.70 -0.81 10.23
N GLY A 144 2.95 -1.15 11.28
CA GLY A 144 1.50 -0.92 11.32
C GLY A 144 1.09 0.56 11.26
N CYS A 145 1.95 1.46 11.71
CA CYS A 145 1.74 2.91 11.62
C CYS A 145 2.26 3.45 10.30
N ASP A 146 3.51 3.13 9.98
CA ASP A 146 4.25 3.64 8.83
C ASP A 146 3.56 3.24 7.52
N GLU A 147 3.07 2.00 7.37
CA GLU A 147 2.42 1.55 6.13
C GLU A 147 1.15 2.33 5.78
N LEU A 148 0.42 2.81 6.80
CA LEU A 148 -0.77 3.62 6.58
C LEU A 148 -0.43 5.08 6.27
N LEU A 149 0.78 5.52 6.61
CA LEU A 149 1.25 6.91 6.51
C LEU A 149 2.40 7.10 5.51
N ILE A 150 2.70 6.10 4.70
CA ILE A 150 3.60 6.20 3.54
C ILE A 150 2.72 6.16 2.29
N PRO A 151 2.58 7.30 1.56
CA PRO A 151 1.76 7.33 0.36
C PRO A 151 2.31 6.36 -0.69
N SER A 152 1.43 5.48 -1.18
CA SER A 152 1.76 4.62 -2.31
C SER A 152 1.43 5.31 -3.63
N GLU A 153 2.20 5.01 -4.68
CA GLU A 153 2.00 5.60 -6.01
C GLU A 153 1.68 4.55 -7.09
N ASP A 154 0.89 4.98 -8.08
CA ASP A 154 0.63 4.26 -9.33
C ASP A 154 1.76 4.48 -10.34
N GLY A 155 3.00 4.19 -9.92
CA GLY A 155 4.19 4.34 -10.76
C GLY A 155 4.10 3.49 -12.04
N GLY A 156 4.37 4.12 -13.18
CA GLY A 156 4.28 3.51 -14.51
C GLY A 156 2.87 3.46 -15.10
N VAL A 157 1.88 4.10 -14.47
CA VAL A 157 0.53 4.28 -15.00
C VAL A 157 0.38 5.69 -15.56
N GLU A 158 0.87 5.85 -16.79
CA GLU A 158 0.95 7.13 -17.51
C GLU A 158 0.18 7.04 -18.82
N ASP A 159 -0.29 8.20 -19.28
CA ASP A 159 -0.95 8.33 -20.58
C ASP A 159 0.06 8.07 -21.71
N ASP A 160 -0.20 7.05 -22.54
CA ASP A 160 0.67 6.62 -23.63
C ASP A 160 0.98 7.74 -24.64
N VAL A 161 0.11 8.74 -24.76
CA VAL A 161 0.24 9.84 -25.73
C VAL A 161 1.07 10.98 -25.16
N THR A 162 0.83 11.39 -23.92
CA THR A 162 1.41 12.59 -23.33
C THR A 162 2.49 12.31 -22.28
N GLY A 163 2.59 11.08 -21.78
CA GLY A 163 3.46 10.68 -20.67
C GLY A 163 3.04 11.27 -19.33
N ARG A 164 1.82 11.81 -19.22
CA ARG A 164 1.30 12.38 -17.97
C ARG A 164 0.77 11.27 -17.07
N SER A 165 0.93 11.41 -15.75
CA SER A 165 0.28 10.54 -14.77
C SER A 165 -1.24 10.50 -15.00
N LEU A 166 -1.79 9.29 -15.14
CA LEU A 166 -3.24 9.11 -15.29
C LEU A 166 -4.00 9.46 -14.02
N VAL A 167 -3.35 9.37 -12.85
CA VAL A 167 -3.90 9.87 -11.58
C VAL A 167 -4.12 11.38 -11.64
N ASP A 168 -3.13 12.13 -12.12
CA ASP A 168 -3.24 13.59 -12.22
C ASP A 168 -4.33 14.01 -13.21
N VAL A 169 -4.38 13.34 -14.36
CA VAL A 169 -5.44 13.55 -15.35
C VAL A 169 -6.82 13.20 -14.77
N GLY A 170 -6.90 12.14 -13.98
CA GLY A 170 -8.12 11.74 -13.27
C GLY A 170 -8.63 12.85 -12.35
N PHE A 171 -7.77 13.37 -11.46
CA PHE A 171 -8.12 14.47 -10.57
C PHE A 171 -8.51 15.74 -11.32
N GLU A 172 -7.80 16.10 -12.40
CA GLU A 172 -8.14 17.27 -13.23
C GLU A 172 -9.51 17.15 -13.88
N ARG A 173 -9.89 15.93 -14.31
CA ARG A 173 -11.10 15.68 -15.09
C ARG A 173 -12.32 15.44 -14.21
N PHE A 174 -12.16 14.72 -13.11
CA PHE A 174 -13.27 14.23 -12.29
C PHE A 174 -13.31 14.83 -10.89
N GLY A 175 -12.24 15.50 -10.45
CA GLY A 175 -12.10 15.97 -9.08
C GLY A 175 -11.74 14.84 -8.12
N SER A 176 -12.07 15.02 -6.84
CA SER A 176 -11.80 14.02 -5.79
C SER A 176 -12.71 12.80 -5.92
N LEU A 177 -12.17 11.63 -5.60
CA LEU A 177 -12.89 10.37 -5.51
C LEU A 177 -13.63 10.25 -4.16
N ALA A 178 -14.75 9.54 -4.15
CA ALA A 178 -15.30 8.98 -2.92
C ALA A 178 -14.48 7.76 -2.43
N ALA A 179 -14.73 7.32 -1.19
CA ALA A 179 -13.98 6.22 -0.58
C ALA A 179 -14.14 4.87 -1.29
N ASP A 180 -15.29 4.67 -1.95
CA ASP A 180 -15.64 3.48 -2.71
C ASP A 180 -15.40 3.63 -4.22
N GLU A 181 -14.66 4.66 -4.65
CA GLU A 181 -14.37 4.94 -6.06
C GLU A 181 -12.88 4.84 -6.41
N VAL A 182 -12.59 4.51 -7.68
CA VAL A 182 -11.25 4.55 -8.31
C VAL A 182 -11.30 5.21 -9.68
N PHE A 183 -10.15 5.75 -10.11
CA PHE A 183 -9.92 6.04 -11.52
C PHE A 183 -9.59 4.74 -12.26
N ALA A 184 -10.41 4.42 -13.25
CA ALA A 184 -10.36 3.18 -14.01
C ALA A 184 -10.10 3.46 -15.49
N LEU A 185 -9.38 2.56 -16.16
CA LEU A 185 -9.31 2.53 -17.62
C LEU A 185 -10.46 1.66 -18.14
N VAL A 186 -11.28 2.22 -19.04
CA VAL A 186 -12.42 1.52 -19.64
C VAL A 186 -12.34 1.66 -21.17
N PRO A 187 -11.98 0.59 -21.92
CA PRO A 187 -11.65 -0.76 -21.45
C PRO A 187 -10.35 -0.84 -20.64
N ALA A 188 -10.25 -1.83 -19.75
CA ALA A 188 -9.08 -2.05 -18.91
C ALA A 188 -7.80 -2.34 -19.71
N TYR A 189 -6.65 -1.95 -19.17
CA TYR A 189 -5.33 -2.12 -19.81
C TYR A 189 -5.04 -3.58 -20.20
N CYS A 190 -5.38 -4.55 -19.34
CA CYS A 190 -5.20 -5.97 -19.64
C CYS A 190 -5.98 -6.45 -20.87
N LEU A 191 -7.03 -5.73 -21.28
CA LEU A 191 -7.84 -6.03 -22.46
C LEU A 191 -7.46 -5.18 -23.67
N SER A 192 -7.14 -3.90 -23.44
CA SER A 192 -6.89 -2.93 -24.51
C SER A 192 -5.41 -2.87 -24.94
N GLY A 193 -4.49 -3.20 -24.03
CA GLY A 193 -3.05 -2.97 -24.19
C GLY A 193 -2.67 -1.50 -24.26
N ARG A 194 -3.55 -0.58 -23.84
CA ARG A 194 -3.38 0.88 -23.93
C ARG A 194 -3.76 1.57 -22.63
N MET A 195 -3.00 2.59 -22.28
CA MET A 195 -3.25 3.48 -21.15
C MET A 195 -3.46 4.88 -21.71
N GLU A 196 -4.70 5.24 -22.05
CA GLU A 196 -5.01 6.57 -22.59
C GLU A 196 -5.93 7.34 -21.65
N ALA A 197 -5.63 8.62 -21.43
CA ALA A 197 -6.44 9.55 -20.65
C ALA A 197 -7.91 9.61 -21.09
N SER A 198 -8.16 9.38 -22.39
CA SER A 198 -9.49 9.34 -22.98
C SER A 198 -10.35 8.19 -22.42
N MET A 199 -9.71 7.10 -21.99
CA MET A 199 -10.33 5.89 -21.43
C MET A 199 -10.60 5.98 -19.92
N LEU A 200 -10.15 7.05 -19.25
CA LEU A 200 -10.41 7.21 -17.82
C LEU A 200 -11.90 7.39 -17.53
N ALA A 201 -12.35 6.68 -16.49
CA ALA A 201 -13.66 6.76 -15.89
C ALA A 201 -13.54 6.67 -14.35
N VAL A 202 -14.61 7.01 -13.64
CA VAL A 202 -14.75 6.74 -12.21
C VAL A 202 -15.61 5.49 -12.07
N GLU A 203 -15.11 4.48 -11.37
CA GLU A 203 -15.78 3.18 -11.21
C GLU A 203 -15.79 2.74 -9.74
N PRO A 204 -16.71 1.85 -9.34
CA PRO A 204 -16.72 1.28 -8.00
C PRO A 204 -15.43 0.50 -7.72
N ALA A 205 -14.69 0.91 -6.68
CA ALA A 205 -13.32 0.49 -6.38
C ALA A 205 -13.16 -1.03 -6.29
N VAL A 206 -13.85 -1.66 -5.34
CA VAL A 206 -13.72 -3.10 -5.07
C VAL A 206 -14.14 -3.93 -6.29
N ALA A 207 -15.26 -3.55 -6.93
CA ALA A 207 -15.76 -4.28 -8.10
C ALA A 207 -14.81 -4.17 -9.30
N HIS A 208 -14.28 -2.98 -9.57
CA HIS A 208 -13.34 -2.76 -10.67
C HIS A 208 -12.01 -3.51 -10.43
N VAL A 209 -11.43 -3.41 -9.23
CA VAL A 209 -10.16 -4.07 -8.92
C VAL A 209 -10.31 -5.60 -8.91
N ALA A 210 -11.43 -6.13 -8.42
CA ALA A 210 -11.74 -7.56 -8.53
C ALA A 210 -11.89 -8.00 -10.00
N PHE A 211 -12.55 -7.20 -10.83
CA PHE A 211 -12.61 -7.48 -12.27
C PHE A 211 -11.21 -7.55 -12.91
N LEU A 212 -10.28 -6.67 -12.52
CA LEU A 212 -8.91 -6.72 -13.01
C LEU A 212 -8.19 -8.01 -12.58
N GLY A 213 -8.38 -8.45 -11.34
CA GLY A 213 -7.81 -9.71 -10.84
C GLY A 213 -8.29 -10.93 -11.64
N GLN A 214 -9.59 -11.00 -11.95
CA GLN A 214 -10.17 -12.08 -12.76
C GLN A 214 -9.73 -12.05 -14.23
N SER A 215 -9.41 -10.86 -14.75
CA SER A 215 -9.15 -10.64 -16.18
C SER A 215 -7.67 -10.64 -16.55
N THR A 216 -6.79 -10.66 -15.56
CA THR A 216 -5.34 -10.51 -15.75
C THR A 216 -4.63 -11.79 -15.37
N GLN A 217 -3.57 -12.15 -16.09
CA GLN A 217 -2.58 -13.11 -15.60
C GLN A 217 -1.45 -12.32 -14.94
N PRO A 218 -1.37 -12.28 -13.60
CA PRO A 218 -0.42 -11.41 -12.93
C PRO A 218 1.02 -11.88 -13.14
N THR A 219 1.93 -10.94 -13.31
CA THR A 219 3.37 -11.19 -13.32
C THR A 219 3.93 -11.01 -11.91
N MET A 220 4.82 -11.90 -11.46
CA MET A 220 5.55 -11.74 -10.20
C MET A 220 6.84 -10.97 -10.48
N ARG A 221 6.98 -9.76 -9.93
CA ARG A 221 8.24 -9.03 -9.98
C ARG A 221 9.27 -9.67 -9.04
N PRO A 222 10.56 -9.58 -9.35
CA PRO A 222 11.59 -9.98 -8.40
C PRO A 222 11.49 -9.11 -7.14
N ASP A 223 11.70 -9.70 -5.97
CA ASP A 223 11.99 -8.95 -4.75
C ASP A 223 13.29 -8.18 -4.98
N MET A 224 13.20 -6.86 -5.11
CA MET A 224 14.32 -6.00 -5.50
C MET A 224 15.39 -5.93 -4.41
N LEU A 225 15.01 -5.96 -3.13
CA LEU A 225 15.96 -5.95 -2.02
C LEU A 225 16.66 -7.30 -1.89
N ALA A 226 15.93 -8.40 -2.03
CA ALA A 226 16.56 -9.72 -2.07
C ALA A 226 17.48 -9.87 -3.30
N ALA A 227 17.05 -9.37 -4.47
CA ALA A 227 17.79 -9.52 -5.72
C ALA A 227 19.02 -8.60 -5.81
N PHE A 228 18.90 -7.35 -5.35
CA PHE A 228 19.91 -6.30 -5.58
C PHE A 228 20.44 -5.65 -4.28
N GLY A 229 19.93 -6.02 -3.11
CA GLY A 229 20.27 -5.39 -1.83
C GLY A 229 21.75 -5.48 -1.47
N GLY A 230 22.45 -6.54 -1.90
CA GLY A 230 23.91 -6.63 -1.76
C GLY A 230 24.64 -5.54 -2.55
N GLU A 231 24.25 -5.33 -3.81
CA GLU A 231 24.86 -4.31 -4.69
C GLU A 231 24.55 -2.90 -4.19
N ILE A 232 23.33 -2.65 -3.69
CA ILE A 232 22.94 -1.36 -3.09
C ILE A 232 23.73 -1.11 -1.80
N ALA A 233 23.88 -2.11 -0.93
CA ALA A 233 24.69 -2.00 0.30
C ALA A 233 26.14 -1.64 -0.03
N ASP A 234 26.74 -2.32 -1.01
CA ASP A 234 28.12 -2.06 -1.44
C ASP A 234 28.28 -0.63 -1.98
N LEU A 235 27.30 -0.15 -2.75
CA LEU A 235 27.31 1.22 -3.27
C LEU A 235 27.21 2.27 -2.15
N LEU A 236 26.30 2.07 -1.19
CA LEU A 236 26.15 2.97 -0.03
C LEU A 236 27.40 2.98 0.85
N ALA A 237 28.00 1.81 1.08
CA ALA A 237 29.26 1.71 1.83
C ALA A 237 30.41 2.43 1.10
N ALA A 238 30.50 2.32 -0.23
CA ALA A 238 31.48 3.04 -1.03
C ALA A 238 31.30 4.57 -0.97
N GLN A 239 30.08 5.04 -0.73
CA GLN A 239 29.75 6.46 -0.52
C GLN A 239 29.91 6.93 0.93
N GLY A 240 30.33 6.03 1.85
CA GLY A 240 30.48 6.33 3.27
C GLY A 240 29.15 6.50 4.02
N VAL A 241 28.05 6.04 3.45
CA VAL A 241 26.73 6.06 4.11
C VAL A 241 26.68 4.97 5.16
N VAL A 242 26.25 5.33 6.37
CA VAL A 242 26.09 4.44 7.52
C VAL A 242 24.70 4.57 8.10
N ASP A 243 24.21 3.50 8.71
CA ASP A 243 22.97 3.49 9.48
C ASP A 243 23.06 4.57 10.60
N PRO A 244 22.16 5.56 10.62
CA PRO A 244 22.20 6.65 11.59
C PRO A 244 21.90 6.21 13.03
N ALA A 245 21.25 5.06 13.24
CA ALA A 245 20.97 4.50 14.55
C ALA A 245 22.17 3.70 15.11
N THR A 246 22.89 2.97 14.25
CA THR A 246 23.95 2.05 14.69
C THR A 246 25.37 2.50 14.35
N GLY A 247 25.54 3.46 13.45
CA GLY A 247 26.82 3.93 12.93
C GLY A 247 27.57 2.90 12.09
N LYS A 248 26.90 1.82 11.66
CA LYS A 248 27.48 0.72 10.88
C LYS A 248 27.14 0.85 9.39
N PRO A 249 27.89 0.20 8.48
CA PRO A 249 27.50 0.10 7.08
C PRO A 249 26.10 -0.49 6.94
N ILE A 250 25.29 0.09 6.04
CA ILE A 250 23.94 -0.40 5.77
C ILE A 250 24.04 -1.75 5.08
N THR A 251 23.36 -2.77 5.62
CA THR A 251 23.30 -4.12 5.04
C THR A 251 21.84 -4.49 4.83
N PHE A 252 21.48 -4.86 3.60
CA PHE A 252 20.11 -5.27 3.26
C PHE A 252 19.90 -6.80 3.34
N ASN A 253 20.97 -7.58 3.58
CA ASN A 253 20.93 -9.04 3.58
C ASN A 253 21.65 -9.66 4.80
N GLN A 254 20.89 -10.31 5.69
CA GLN A 254 21.07 -11.73 6.13
C GLN A 254 19.78 -12.29 6.70
#